data_AF-A0A920U6J6-F1
#
_entry.id   AF-A0A920U6J6-F1
#
_cell.length_a   1.000
_cell.length_b   1.000
_cell.length_c   1.000
_cell.angle_alpha   90.00
_cell.angle_beta   90.00
_cell.angle_gamma   90.00
#
_symmetry.space_group_name_H-M   'P 1'
#
loop_
_entity.id
_entity.type
_entity.pdbx_description
1 polymer ?
#
loop_
_entity_poly.entity_id
_entity_poly.type
_entity_poly.pdbx_seq_one_letter_code
_entity_poly.pdbx_strand_id
1 'polypeptide(L)' 'MEIPAYAKINLTFEVLGKLGDGYHLVTTVMQTIALADNYVLN' A
#
# COMPACT_ATOMS: atom_id res chain seq x y z
N MET A 1 13.25 2.77 -20.25
CA MET A 1 13.86 3.21 -18.97
C MET A 1 13.40 2.24 -17.90
N GLU A 2 14.31 1.70 -17.07
CA GLU A 2 13.92 0.84 -15.93
C GLU A 2 13.50 1.70 -14.73
N ILE A 3 12.33 1.39 -14.17
CA ILE A 3 11.74 2.10 -13.04
C ILE A 3 11.38 1.07 -11.96
N PRO A 4 11.94 1.15 -10.74
CA PRO A 4 11.55 0.27 -9.66
C PRO A 4 10.18 0.65 -9.09
N ALA A 5 9.29 -0.33 -8.98
CA ALA A 5 7.99 -0.20 -8.32
C ALA A 5 8.07 -0.83 -6.92
N TYR A 6 8.45 -0.01 -5.93
CA TYR A 6 8.65 -0.46 -4.55
C TYR A 6 7.35 -0.93 -3.88
N ALA A 7 7.45 -2.06 -3.20
CA ALA A 7 6.38 -2.61 -2.38
C ALA A 7 6.20 -1.80 -1.08
N LYS A 8 5.04 -2.00 -0.44
CA LYS A 8 4.77 -1.49 0.90
C LYS A 8 4.26 -2.59 1.82
N ILE A 9 4.48 -2.40 3.10
CA ILE A 9 3.79 -3.12 4.18
C ILE A 9 2.98 -2.14 5.04
N ASN A 10 2.00 -2.66 5.76
CA ASN A 10 1.31 -1.94 6.82
C ASN A 10 2.00 -2.28 8.15
N LEU A 11 2.60 -1.31 8.82
CA LEU A 11 3.10 -1.47 10.20
C LEU A 11 1.94 -1.17 11.15
N THR A 12 1.22 -2.23 11.51
CA THR A 12 -0.13 -2.23 12.10
C THR A 12 -1.23 -1.86 11.10
N PHE A 13 -2.42 -2.43 11.31
CA PHE A 13 -3.61 -2.14 10.50
C PHE A 13 -4.84 -2.35 11.37
N GLU A 14 -5.63 -1.29 11.54
CA GLU A 14 -6.83 -1.31 12.37
C GLU A 14 -8.04 -0.84 11.57
N VAL A 15 -9.15 -1.56 11.72
CA VAL A 15 -10.44 -1.21 11.14
C VAL A 15 -11.24 -0.45 12.19
N LEU A 16 -11.56 0.81 11.90
CA LEU A 16 -12.28 1.70 12.81
C LEU A 16 -13.80 1.61 12.64
N GLY A 17 -14.27 1.15 11.47
CA GLY A 17 -15.70 0.98 11.22
C GLY A 17 -16.04 0.79 9.75
N LYS A 18 -17.33 0.56 9.47
CA LYS A 18 -17.86 0.44 8.10
C LYS A 18 -18.45 1.78 7.64
N LEU A 19 -18.18 2.14 6.40
CA LEU A 19 -18.72 3.32 5.72
C LEU A 19 -20.03 3.00 5.00
N GLY A 20 -20.81 4.03 4.67
CA GLY A 20 -22.12 3.90 4.02
C GLY A 20 -22.06 3.34 2.59
N ASP A 21 -20.88 3.36 1.97
CA ASP A 21 -20.61 2.87 0.61
C ASP A 21 -20.12 1.41 0.57
N GLY A 22 -20.05 0.74 1.72
CA GLY A 22 -19.61 -0.65 1.82
C GLY A 22 -18.11 -0.85 2.10
N TYR A 23 -17.32 0.23 2.13
CA TYR A 23 -15.92 0.19 2.53
C TYR A 23 -15.75 0.26 4.05
N HIS A 24 -14.49 0.17 4.51
CA HIS A 24 -14.14 0.35 5.92
C HIS A 24 -13.23 1.56 6.10
N LEU A 25 -13.48 2.32 7.17
CA LEU A 25 -12.52 3.30 7.66
C LEU A 25 -11.40 2.55 8.36
N VAL A 26 -10.16 2.79 7.94
CA VAL A 26 -8.98 2.11 8.49
C VAL A 26 -7.89 3.12 8.87
N THR A 27 -7.08 2.75 9.86
CA THR A 27 -5.86 3.47 10.23
C THR A 27 -4.66 2.53 10.19
N THR A 28 -3.53 3.00 9.69
CA THR A 28 -2.33 2.20 9.47
C THR A 28 -1.12 3.10 9.22
N VAL A 29 0.09 2.58 9.46
CA VAL A 29 1.34 3.18 8.97
C VAL A 29 1.78 2.46 7.70
N MET A 30 1.79 3.17 6.58
CA MET A 30 2.25 2.65 5.29
C MET A 30 3.77 2.81 5.20
N GLN A 31 4.51 1.69 5.19
CA GLN A 31 5.96 1.69 5.09
C GLN A 31 6.39 1.11 3.74
N THR A 32 7.07 1.92 2.93
CA THR A 32 7.77 1.44 1.73
C THR A 32 8.96 0.57 2.12
N ILE A 33 9.17 -0.54 1.42
CA ILE A 33 10.31 -1.43 1.62
C ILE A 33 11.15 -1.53 0.35
N ALA A 34 12.38 -2.04 0.47
CA ALA A 34 13.32 -2.13 -0.65
C ALA A 34 12.94 -3.16 -1.72
N LEU A 35 12.05 -4.11 -1.41
CA LEU A 35 11.52 -5.05 -2.41
C LEU A 35 10.74 -4.28 -3.48
N ALA A 36 11.02 -4.53 -4.75
CA ALA A 36 10.37 -3.85 -5.86
C ALA A 36 10.21 -4.76 -7.07
N ASP A 37 9.16 -4.51 -7.86
CA ASP A 37 9.10 -4.99 -9.24
C ASP A 37 9.97 -4.09 -10.13
N ASN A 38 10.62 -4.68 -11.14
CA ASN A 38 11.37 -3.92 -12.14
C ASN A 38 10.48 -3.69 -13.36
N TYR A 39 10.05 -2.44 -13.57
CA TYR A 39 9.20 -2.07 -14.69
C TYR A 39 10.01 -1.41 -15.82
N VAL A 40 9.82 -1.85 -17.05
CA VAL A 40 10.45 -1.25 -18.24
C VAL A 40 9.43 -0.36 -18.94
N LEU A 41 9.70 0.95 -18.99
CA LEU A 41 8.93 1.90 -19.80
C LEU A 41 9.42 1.85 -21.26
N ASN A 42 8.53 1.46 -22.17
CA ASN A 42 8.72 1.40 -23.62
C ASN A 42 8.35 2.71 -24.32
#